data_AF-A0A9E1YUN5-F1
#
_entry.id   AF-A0A9E1YUN5-F1
#
_cell.length_a   1.000
_cell.length_b   1.000
_cell.length_c   1.000
_cell.angle_alpha   90.00
_cell.angle_beta   90.00
_cell.angle_gamma   90.00
#
_symmetry.space_group_name_H-M   'P 1'
#
loop_
_entity.id
_entity.type
_entity.pdbx_description
1 polymer ?
#
loop_
_entity_poly.entity_id
_entity_poly.type
_entity_poly.pdbx_seq_one_letter_code
_entity_poly.pdbx_strand_id
1 'polypeptide(L)' 'PADVVTGEPVAILDAGFYAEAEASLINSVPLPATVLVADGEAELIKRAQTWQEVFATQIIPDRLRRQDLGDNLWRG' A
#
# COMPACT_ATOMS: atom_id res chain seq x y z
N PRO A 1 -2.95 -10.07 24.31
CA PRO A 1 -3.92 -9.95 25.42
C PRO A 1 -5.12 -10.85 25.12
N ALA A 2 -5.66 -11.56 26.11
CA ALA A 2 -6.73 -12.54 25.87
C ALA A 2 -8.08 -11.91 25.49
N ASP A 3 -8.16 -10.58 25.59
CA ASP A 3 -9.31 -9.71 25.37
C ASP A 3 -9.29 -8.98 24.02
N VAL A 4 -8.24 -9.15 23.19
CA VAL A 4 -8.23 -8.59 21.83
C VAL A 4 -9.21 -9.32 20.93
N VAL A 5 -10.04 -8.55 20.20
CA VAL A 5 -11.06 -9.10 19.30
C VAL A 5 -10.85 -8.69 17.85
N THR A 6 -11.40 -9.48 16.92
CA THR A 6 -11.38 -9.15 15.48
C THR A 6 -12.02 -7.78 15.21
N GLY A 7 -11.30 -6.93 14.50
CA GLY A 7 -11.75 -5.57 14.15
C GLY A 7 -11.28 -4.48 15.11
N GLU A 8 -10.64 -4.86 16.23
CA GLU A 8 -10.05 -3.89 17.16
C GLU A 8 -8.74 -3.30 16.60
N PRO A 9 -8.58 -1.97 16.58
CA PRO A 9 -7.33 -1.34 16.20
C PRO A 9 -6.22 -1.66 17.21
N VAL A 10 -5.03 -1.98 16.69
CA VAL A 10 -3.82 -2.17 17.50
C VAL A 10 -2.75 -1.18 17.03
N ALA A 11 -1.97 -0.66 17.98
CA ALA A 11 -0.86 0.23 17.69
C ALA A 11 0.47 -0.48 17.90
N ILE A 12 1.37 -0.36 16.91
CA ILE A 12 2.76 -0.75 17.05
C ILE A 12 3.54 0.51 17.43
N LEU A 13 4.10 0.51 18.63
CA LEU A 13 4.87 1.65 19.15
C LEU A 13 6.28 1.67 18.57
N ASP A 14 6.96 2.83 18.68
CA ASP A 14 8.35 3.04 18.25
C ASP A 14 8.63 2.75 16.77
N ALA A 15 7.59 2.74 15.92
CA ALA A 15 7.68 2.54 14.48
C ALA A 15 8.09 3.80 13.68
N GLY A 16 8.53 4.87 14.35
CA GLY A 16 8.87 6.14 13.71
C GLY A 16 10.17 6.08 12.90
N PHE A 17 11.07 5.15 13.22
CA PHE A 17 12.35 5.00 12.54
C PHE A 17 12.38 3.72 11.72
N TYR A 18 12.88 3.82 10.48
CA TYR A 18 13.01 2.75 9.47
C TYR A 18 11.73 2.06 8.99
N ALA A 19 10.65 1.99 9.76
CA ALA A 19 9.47 1.18 9.39
C ALA A 19 8.88 1.60 8.03
N GLU A 20 8.63 2.90 7.82
CA GLU A 20 8.15 3.39 6.53
C GLU A 20 9.23 3.35 5.45
N ALA A 21 10.48 3.66 5.81
CA ALA A 21 11.59 3.75 4.87
C ALA A 21 11.99 2.40 4.28
N GLU A 22 11.79 1.30 5.03
CA GLU A 22 12.07 -0.07 4.60
C GLU A 22 10.81 -0.83 4.14
N ALA A 23 9.65 -0.16 4.09
CA ALA A 23 8.42 -0.78 3.65
C ALA A 23 8.53 -1.25 2.18
N SER A 24 7.96 -2.42 1.88
CA SER A 24 8.05 -3.05 0.56
C SER A 24 6.71 -3.59 0.09
N LEU A 25 6.62 -3.94 -1.21
CA LEU A 25 5.42 -4.47 -1.85
C LEU A 25 5.33 -6.00 -1.77
N ILE A 26 5.87 -6.60 -0.71
CA ILE A 26 5.80 -8.05 -0.53
C ILE A 26 4.33 -8.48 -0.49
N ASN A 27 4.00 -9.57 -1.19
CA ASN A 27 2.62 -10.02 -1.43
C ASN A 27 1.74 -9.00 -2.18
N SER A 28 2.36 -8.09 -2.94
CA SER A 28 1.69 -7.03 -3.70
C SER A 28 0.85 -6.09 -2.85
N VAL A 29 1.06 -6.03 -1.53
CA VAL A 29 0.29 -5.16 -0.64
C VAL A 29 0.68 -3.69 -0.91
N PRO A 30 -0.27 -2.80 -1.24
CA PRO A 30 0.02 -1.38 -1.42
C PRO A 30 0.56 -0.76 -0.14
N LEU A 31 1.53 0.15 -0.27
CA LEU A 31 2.07 0.87 0.88
C LEU A 31 0.98 1.72 1.56
N PRO A 32 0.93 1.76 2.90
CA PRO A 32 -0.09 2.51 3.64
C PRO A 32 0.12 4.03 3.55
N ALA A 33 -0.89 4.77 3.98
CA ALA A 33 -0.80 6.22 4.19
C ALA A 33 -0.04 6.55 5.49
N THR A 34 0.55 7.75 5.53
CA THR A 34 1.18 8.33 6.72
C THR A 34 0.54 9.67 7.02
N VAL A 35 0.15 9.84 8.29
CA VAL A 35 -0.54 11.01 8.81
C VAL A 35 0.33 11.65 9.89
N LEU A 36 0.54 12.96 9.79
CA LEU A 36 1.12 13.78 10.85
C LEU A 36 -0.02 14.24 11.77
N VAL A 37 0.15 14.04 13.08
CA VAL A 37 -0.78 14.56 14.09
C VAL A 37 -0.03 15.53 14.98
N ALA A 38 -0.48 16.79 15.02
CA ALA A 38 0.11 17.85 15.81
C ALA A 38 -0.99 18.87 16.20
N ASP A 39 -0.91 19.42 17.41
CA ASP A 39 -1.82 20.47 17.89
C ASP A 39 -3.32 20.16 17.77
N GLY A 40 -3.69 18.88 17.88
CA GLY A 40 -5.07 18.42 17.76
C GLY A 40 -5.56 18.26 16.31
N GLU A 41 -4.71 18.54 15.33
CA GLU A 41 -4.98 18.41 13.91
C GLU A 41 -4.28 17.18 13.32
N ALA A 42 -4.83 16.67 12.21
CA ALA A 42 -4.31 15.51 11.49
C ALA A 42 -4.18 15.83 10.00
N GLU A 43 -2.98 15.65 9.46
CA GLU A 43 -2.63 15.97 8.07
C GLU A 43 -2.07 14.76 7.33
N LEU A 44 -2.59 14.47 6.13
CA LEU A 44 -2.05 13.43 5.28
C LEU A 44 -0.73 13.90 4.65
N ILE A 45 0.40 13.37 5.14
CA ILE A 45 1.73 13.71 4.61
C ILE A 45 2.21 12.74 3.53
N LYS A 46 1.60 11.55 3.45
CA LYS A 46 1.81 10.58 2.38
C LYS A 46 0.54 9.76 2.17
N ARG A 47 0.03 9.74 0.95
CA ARG A 47 -1.14 8.93 0.59
C ARG A 47 -0.81 7.44 0.55
N ALA A 48 -1.82 6.61 0.79
CA ALA A 48 -1.72 5.18 0.50
C ALA A 48 -1.52 4.98 -1.02
N GLN A 49 -0.80 3.92 -1.37
CA GLN A 49 -0.67 3.51 -2.77
C GLN A 49 -1.94 2.83 -3.26
N THR A 50 -2.19 2.96 -4.56
CA THR A 50 -3.22 2.19 -5.26
C THR A 50 -2.65 0.88 -5.80
N TRP A 51 -3.52 -0.08 -6.14
CA TRP A 51 -3.11 -1.29 -6.84
C TRP A 51 -2.45 -0.99 -8.20
N GLN A 52 -2.92 0.01 -8.93
CA GLN A 52 -2.32 0.43 -10.20
C GLN A 52 -0.87 0.85 -10.00
N GLU A 53 -0.55 1.51 -8.90
CA GLU A 53 0.81 1.96 -8.58
C GLU A 53 1.74 0.82 -8.19
N VAL A 54 1.23 -0.21 -7.50
CA VAL A 54 1.98 -1.45 -7.20
C VAL A 54 2.55 -2.07 -8.48
N PHE A 55 1.80 -2.00 -9.59
CA PHE A 55 2.20 -2.61 -10.87
C PHE A 55 2.67 -1.60 -11.92
N ALA A 56 2.74 -0.30 -11.60
CA ALA A 56 3.00 0.75 -12.59
C ALA A 56 4.36 0.65 -13.28
N THR A 57 5.33 -0.03 -12.65
CA THR A 57 6.69 -0.23 -13.20
C THR A 57 6.86 -1.59 -13.90
N GLN A 58 5.83 -2.44 -13.92
CA GLN A 58 5.89 -3.74 -14.57
C GLN A 58 5.77 -3.56 -16.09
N ILE A 59 6.70 -4.14 -16.84
CA ILE A 59 6.71 -4.09 -18.31
C ILE A 59 6.36 -5.48 -18.84
N ILE A 60 5.28 -5.56 -19.62
CA ILE A 60 4.91 -6.78 -20.32
C ILE A 60 5.69 -6.84 -21.65
N PRO A 61 6.53 -7.86 -21.88
CA PRO A 61 7.25 -8.02 -23.14
C PRO A 61 6.29 -8.16 -24.34
N ASP A 62 6.66 -7.61 -25.50
CA ASP A 62 5.80 -7.56 -26.68
C ASP A 62 5.31 -8.93 -27.15
N ARG A 63 6.16 -9.97 -27.08
CA ARG A 63 5.77 -11.35 -27.42
C ARG A 63 4.69 -11.95 -26.51
N LEU A 64 4.42 -11.34 -25.35
CA LEU A 64 3.41 -11.74 -24.37
C LEU A 64 2.20 -10.79 -24.38
N ARG A 65 2.24 -9.68 -25.12
CA ARG A 65 1.10 -8.78 -25.26
C ARG A 65 0.02 -9.49 -26.07
N ARG A 66 -1.03 -9.90 -25.37
CA ARG A 66 -2.27 -10.44 -25.92
C ARG A 66 -3.07 -9.30 -26.55
N GLN A 67 -3.20 -9.29 -27.88
CA GLN A 67 -3.93 -8.24 -28.63
C GLN A 67 -5.45 -8.31 -28.43
N ASP A 68 -5.97 -9.45 -27.95
CA ASP A 68 -7.39 -9.75 -27.77
C ASP A 68 -7.99 -9.23 -26.44
N LEU A 69 -7.15 -8.77 -25.48
CA LEU A 69 -7.60 -8.36 -24.15
C LEU A 69 -7.85 -6.83 -24.01
N GLY A 70 -7.50 -6.03 -25.02
CA GLY A 70 -7.52 -4.56 -24.94
C GLY A 70 -6.62 -4.00 -23.83
N ASP A 71 -6.76 -2.72 -23.50
CA ASP A 71 -5.98 -2.04 -22.43
C ASP A 71 -6.38 -2.50 -21.00
N ASN A 72 -7.32 -3.44 -20.88
CA ASN A 72 -7.86 -3.92 -19.61
C ASN A 72 -7.16 -5.21 -19.16
N LEU A 73 -5.94 -5.05 -18.64
CA LEU A 73 -5.17 -6.16 -18.05
C LEU A 73 -5.54 -6.45 -16.58
N TRP A 74 -6.37 -5.62 -15.95
CA TRP A 74 -6.91 -5.84 -14.62
C TRP A 74 -8.45 -5.88 -14.66
N ARG A 75 -9.04 -7.05 -14.37
CA ARG A 75 -10.49 -7.24 -14.12
C ARG A 75 -10.71 -7.73 -12.69
N GLY A 76 -10.07 -7.06 -11.74
CA GLY A 76 -10.19 -7.31 -10.30
C GLY A 76 -10.10 -5.99 -9.56
#